data_AF-A0A7J9QDY3-F1
#
_entry.id   AF-A0A7J9QDY3-F1
#
_cell.length_a   1.000
_cell.length_b   1.000
_cell.length_c   1.000
_cell.angle_alpha   90.00
_cell.angle_beta   90.00
_cell.angle_gamma   90.00
#
_symmetry.space_group_name_H-M   'P 1'
#
loop_
_entity.id
_entity.type
_entity.pdbx_description
1 polymer ?
#
loop_
_entity_poly.entity_id
_entity_poly.type
_entity_poly.pdbx_seq_one_letter_code
_entity_poly.pdbx_strand_id
1 'polypeptide(L)'
;REKVFAEIEEQSGVDFQKLSEKKTQLFNELDSLLVETYQITPALIDDSKLVTGEEGSLCTFDLEFVKNNTREGLFDPRKMSESAKEGIVKRLDEFATIIN
;
A
#
# COMPACT_ATOMS: atom_id res chain seq x y z
N ARG A 1 -42.28 -13.66 23.24
CA ARG A 1 -40.99 -12.93 23.33
C ARG A 1 -41.16 -11.52 22.79
N GLU A 2 -41.70 -11.33 21.59
CA GLU A 2 -42.00 -9.99 21.01
C GLU A 2 -42.80 -9.05 21.92
N LYS A 3 -43.87 -9.51 22.59
CA LYS A 3 -44.65 -8.67 23.52
C LYS A 3 -43.83 -8.12 24.70
N VAL A 4 -42.88 -8.90 25.21
CA VAL A 4 -42.02 -8.48 26.33
C VAL A 4 -40.98 -7.46 25.86
N PHE A 5 -40.49 -7.59 24.63
CA PHE A 5 -39.57 -6.62 24.04
C PHE A 5 -40.26 -5.27 23.78
N ALA A 6 -41.50 -5.29 23.26
CA ALA A 6 -42.28 -4.07 23.00
C ALA A 6 -42.59 -3.29 24.29
N GLU A 7 -42.96 -3.97 25.38
CA GLU A 7 -43.21 -3.32 26.69
C GLU A 7 -41.95 -2.70 27.30
N ILE A 8 -40.78 -3.31 27.10
CA ILE A 8 -39.49 -2.80 27.58
C ILE A 8 -39.02 -1.61 26.74
N GLU A 9 -39.25 -1.63 25.43
CA GLU A 9 -38.95 -0.54 24.49
C GLU A 9 -39.76 0.73 24.80
N GLU A 10 -41.05 0.57 25.10
CA GLU A 10 -41.94 1.68 25.50
C GLU A 10 -41.53 2.30 26.86
N GLN A 11 -41.08 1.49 27.82
CA GLN A 11 -40.64 1.97 29.15
C GLN A 11 -39.24 2.58 29.15
N SER A 12 -38.34 2.12 28.29
CA SER A 12 -36.94 2.56 28.26
C SER A 12 -36.70 3.73 27.30
N GLY A 13 -37.60 3.96 26.34
CA GLY A 13 -37.41 4.97 25.28
C GLY A 13 -36.28 4.62 24.30
N VAL A 14 -35.80 3.38 24.34
CA VAL A 14 -34.68 2.89 23.53
C VAL A 14 -35.23 2.09 22.35
N ASP A 15 -35.04 2.61 21.15
CA ASP A 15 -35.34 1.93 19.89
C ASP A 15 -34.33 0.78 19.66
N PHE A 16 -34.73 -0.44 20.01
CA PHE A 16 -33.89 -1.63 19.90
C PHE A 16 -33.63 -2.01 18.44
N GLN A 17 -34.57 -1.70 17.55
CA GLN A 17 -34.40 -1.94 16.12
C GLN A 17 -33.27 -1.07 15.57
N LYS A 18 -33.28 0.23 15.88
CA LYS A 18 -32.20 1.16 15.53
C LYS A 18 -30.87 0.79 16.18
N LEU A 19 -30.89 0.29 17.42
CA LEU A 19 -29.67 -0.20 18.09
C LEU A 19 -29.09 -1.43 17.38
N SER A 20 -29.96 -2.34 16.93
CA SER A 20 -29.58 -3.54 16.17
C SER A 20 -29.04 -3.19 14.79
N GLU A 21 -29.65 -2.24 14.09
CA GLU A 21 -29.15 -1.72 12.81
C GLU A 21 -27.77 -1.08 12.96
N LYS A 22 -27.60 -0.22 13.98
CA LYS A 22 -26.32 0.41 14.29
C LYS A 22 -25.23 -0.61 14.65
N LYS A 23 -25.58 -1.65 15.39
CA LYS A 23 -24.67 -2.77 15.69
C LYS A 23 -24.18 -3.41 14.38
N THR A 24 -25.08 -3.75 13.46
CA THR A 24 -24.72 -4.37 12.18
C THR A 24 -23.85 -3.45 11.33
N GLN A 25 -24.14 -2.15 11.28
CA GLN A 25 -23.29 -1.16 10.60
C GLN A 25 -21.87 -1.15 11.17
N LEU A 26 -21.72 -1.09 12.49
CA LEU A 26 -20.42 -1.08 13.14
C LEU A 26 -19.61 -2.36 12.88
N PHE A 27 -20.27 -3.53 12.81
CA PHE A 27 -19.59 -4.77 12.42
C PHE A 27 -19.11 -4.74 10.97
N ASN A 28 -19.91 -4.20 10.05
CA ASN A 28 -19.48 -4.07 8.64
C ASN A 28 -18.32 -3.08 8.50
N GLU A 29 -18.34 -1.96 9.23
CA GLU A 29 -17.22 -1.00 9.25
C GLU A 29 -15.95 -1.62 9.82
N LEU A 30 -16.08 -2.41 10.90
CA LEU A 30 -14.95 -3.13 11.49
C LEU A 30 -14.39 -4.18 10.51
N ASP A 31 -15.24 -4.94 9.82
CA ASP A 31 -14.80 -5.91 8.81
C ASP A 31 -14.04 -5.22 7.67
N SER A 32 -14.56 -4.09 7.16
CA SER A 32 -13.86 -3.29 6.15
C SER A 32 -12.50 -2.80 6.65
N LEU A 33 -12.46 -2.25 7.87
CA LEU A 33 -11.21 -1.79 8.48
C LEU A 33 -10.20 -2.92 8.67
N LEU A 34 -10.64 -4.12 9.07
CA LEU A 34 -9.78 -5.28 9.22
C LEU A 34 -9.21 -5.72 7.87
N VAL A 35 -10.02 -5.77 6.82
CA VAL A 35 -9.57 -6.10 5.46
C VAL A 35 -8.54 -5.09 4.98
N GLU A 36 -8.82 -3.79 5.10
CA GLU A 36 -7.88 -2.72 4.73
C GLU A 36 -6.58 -2.84 5.55
N THR A 37 -6.67 -2.97 6.87
CA THR A 37 -5.48 -3.03 7.73
C THR A 37 -4.61 -4.26 7.42
N TYR A 38 -5.21 -5.41 7.09
CA TYR A 38 -4.45 -6.59 6.66
C TYR A 38 -3.71 -6.37 5.33
N GLN A 39 -4.23 -5.52 4.46
CA GLN A 39 -3.62 -5.17 3.17
C GLN A 39 -2.55 -4.07 3.26
N ILE A 40 -2.56 -3.23 4.30
CA ILE A 40 -1.68 -2.04 4.42
C ILE A 40 -0.34 -2.33 5.11
N THR A 41 0.04 -3.58 5.37
CA THR A 41 1.34 -3.83 6.01
C THR A 41 2.48 -3.60 5.01
N PRO A 42 3.42 -2.67 5.25
CA PRO A 42 4.51 -2.42 4.31
C PRO A 42 5.40 -3.66 4.23
N ALA A 43 5.36 -4.33 3.07
CA ALA A 43 6.19 -5.47 2.74
C ALA A 43 7.12 -5.10 1.59
N LEU A 44 8.34 -5.64 1.60
CA LEU A 44 9.18 -5.62 0.41
C LEU A 44 8.46 -6.44 -0.67
N ILE A 45 8.28 -5.82 -1.84
CA ILE A 45 7.60 -6.42 -2.98
C ILE A 45 8.62 -6.80 -4.05
N ASP A 46 8.43 -7.97 -4.66
CA ASP A 46 9.17 -8.46 -5.81
C ASP A 46 8.18 -8.88 -6.92
N ASP A 47 8.70 -9.29 -8.07
CA ASP A 47 7.87 -9.73 -9.21
C ASP A 47 6.89 -10.85 -8.83
N SER A 48 7.31 -11.78 -7.96
CA SER A 48 6.46 -12.91 -7.57
C SER A 48 5.27 -12.44 -6.74
N LYS A 49 5.53 -11.52 -5.81
CA LYS A 49 4.53 -10.93 -4.92
C LYS A 49 3.50 -10.07 -5.66
N LEU A 50 3.94 -9.30 -6.66
CA LEU A 50 3.04 -8.58 -7.57
C LEU A 50 2.10 -9.54 -8.32
N VAL A 51 2.63 -10.66 -8.84
CA VAL A 51 1.83 -11.67 -9.55
C VAL A 51 0.81 -12.35 -8.63
N THR A 52 1.12 -12.50 -7.34
CA THR A 52 0.20 -13.08 -6.35
C THR A 52 -0.88 -12.11 -5.84
N GLY A 53 -0.85 -10.85 -6.29
CA GLY A 53 -1.86 -9.85 -5.93
C GLY A 53 -1.53 -9.01 -4.69
N GLU A 54 -0.25 -8.95 -4.27
CA GLU A 54 0.18 -7.92 -3.32
C GLU A 54 0.14 -6.55 -4.00
N GLU A 55 -0.43 -5.55 -3.32
CA GLU A 55 -0.49 -4.18 -3.81
C GLU A 55 0.85 -3.47 -3.56
N GLY A 56 1.43 -2.89 -4.61
CA GLY A 56 2.70 -2.18 -4.53
C GLY A 56 3.22 -1.72 -5.88
N SER A 57 4.46 -1.23 -5.91
CA SER A 57 5.14 -0.78 -7.12
C SER A 57 6.59 -1.28 -7.15
N LEU A 58 7.01 -1.79 -8.31
CA LEU A 58 8.39 -2.17 -8.59
C LEU A 58 8.94 -1.25 -9.68
N CYS A 59 10.15 -0.72 -9.47
CA CYS A 59 10.81 0.15 -10.43
C CYS A 59 12.19 -0.41 -10.79
N THR A 60 12.44 -0.56 -12.09
CA THR A 60 13.72 -1.05 -12.63
C THR A 60 14.40 0.09 -13.38
N PHE A 61 15.68 0.30 -13.09
CA PHE A 61 16.49 1.33 -13.73
C PHE A 61 17.58 0.70 -14.58
N ASP A 62 17.50 0.90 -15.89
CA ASP A 62 18.57 0.53 -16.81
C ASP A 62 19.63 1.63 -16.83
N LEU A 63 20.87 1.26 -16.53
CA LEU A 63 22.01 2.16 -16.62
C LEU A 63 22.72 1.95 -17.95
N GLU A 64 22.84 3.01 -18.73
CA GLU A 64 23.53 3.02 -20.02
C GLU A 64 24.47 4.22 -20.11
N PHE A 65 25.54 4.09 -20.89
CA PHE A 65 26.43 5.20 -21.22
C PHE A 65 26.53 5.38 -22.74
N VAL A 66 26.80 6.61 -23.16
CA VAL A 66 26.95 6.94 -24.58
C VAL A 66 28.42 6.92 -24.97
N LYS A 67 28.76 6.12 -25.98
CA LYS A 67 30.09 6.06 -26.58
C LYS A 67 29.94 6.08 -28.10
N ASN A 68 30.64 7.00 -28.77
CA ASN A 68 30.58 7.15 -30.23
C ASN A 68 29.13 7.23 -30.79
N ASN A 69 28.28 8.05 -30.16
CA ASN A 69 26.84 8.17 -30.49
C ASN A 69 26.02 6.87 -30.37
N THR A 70 26.56 5.83 -29.72
CA THR A 70 25.86 4.57 -29.47
C THR A 70 25.66 4.40 -27.96
N ARG A 71 24.51 3.85 -27.56
CA ARG A 71 24.24 3.51 -26.15
C ARG A 71 24.78 2.11 -25.86
N GLU A 72 25.58 2.00 -24.81
CA GLU A 72 26.14 0.75 -24.32
C GLU A 72 25.65 0.54 -22.87
N GLY A 73 24.97 -0.59 -22.61
CA GLY A 73 24.55 -0.99 -21.26
C GLY A 73 25.55 -1.90 -20.54
N LEU A 74 26.50 -2.49 -21.27
CA LEU A 74 27.52 -3.37 -20.70
C LEU A 74 28.75 -2.56 -20.29
N PHE A 75 28.88 -2.26 -19.01
CA PHE A 75 30.06 -1.62 -18.44
C PHE A 75 30.50 -2.27 -17.14
N ASP A 76 31.76 -2.03 -16.75
CA ASP A 76 32.26 -2.40 -15.43
C ASP A 76 32.09 -1.19 -14.50
N PRO A 77 31.21 -1.27 -13.47
CA PRO A 77 31.01 -0.16 -12.53
C PRO A 77 32.29 0.28 -11.81
N ARG A 78 33.30 -0.60 -11.71
CA ARG A 78 34.61 -0.26 -11.10
C ARG A 78 35.43 0.71 -11.96
N LYS A 79 35.13 0.81 -13.26
CA LYS A 79 35.79 1.73 -14.19
C LYS A 79 35.08 3.08 -14.32
N MET A 80 33.94 3.23 -13.65
CA MET A 80 33.18 4.47 -13.63
C MET A 80 33.87 5.51 -12.73
N SER A 81 33.84 6.79 -13.11
CA SER A 81 34.35 7.86 -12.26
C SER A 81 33.52 8.00 -10.98
N GLU A 82 34.15 8.37 -9.88
CA GLU A 82 33.44 8.62 -8.60
C GLU A 82 32.35 9.69 -8.76
N SER A 83 32.61 10.74 -9.57
CA SER A 83 31.61 11.77 -9.87
C SER A 83 30.34 11.24 -10.54
N ALA A 84 30.47 10.23 -11.41
CA ALA A 84 29.31 9.62 -12.06
C ALA A 84 28.56 8.71 -11.08
N LYS A 85 29.27 7.98 -10.21
CA LYS A 85 28.66 7.18 -9.14
C LYS A 85 27.86 8.05 -8.18
N GLU A 86 28.47 9.13 -7.68
CA GLU A 86 27.80 10.10 -6.81
C GLU A 86 26.59 10.75 -7.51
N GLY A 87 26.73 11.07 -8.80
CA GLY A 87 25.63 11.59 -9.61
C GLY A 87 24.45 10.61 -9.71
N ILE A 88 24.71 9.33 -9.96
CA ILE A 88 23.67 8.28 -10.02
C ILE A 88 22.99 8.13 -8.66
N VAL A 89 23.76 8.00 -7.58
CA VAL A 89 23.22 7.88 -6.21
C VAL A 89 22.32 9.07 -5.88
N LYS A 90 22.80 10.29 -6.12
CA LYS A 90 22.01 11.50 -5.88
C LYS A 90 20.70 11.51 -6.65
N ARG A 91 20.69 11.07 -7.91
CA ARG A 91 19.45 10.99 -8.71
C ARG A 91 18.49 9.93 -8.19
N LEU A 92 19.00 8.79 -7.70
CA LEU A 92 18.18 7.76 -7.08
C LEU A 92 17.58 8.24 -5.75
N ASP A 93 18.33 9.01 -4.95
CA ASP A 93 17.83 9.63 -3.72
C ASP A 93 16.75 10.68 -4.00
N GLU A 94 16.97 11.53 -5.02
CA GLU A 94 15.96 12.49 -5.50
C GLU A 94 14.68 11.76 -5.94
N PHE A 95 14.81 10.63 -6.63
CA PHE A 95 13.68 9.82 -7.06
C PHE A 95 12.94 9.16 -5.87
N ALA A 96 13.68 8.64 -4.89
CA ALA A 96 13.10 8.08 -3.67
C ALA A 96 12.31 9.14 -2.87
N THR A 97 12.70 10.40 -2.94
CA THR A 97 11.99 11.52 -2.30
C THR A 97 10.68 11.89 -3.02
N ILE A 98 10.51 11.53 -4.30
CA ILE A 98 9.27 11.76 -5.05
C ILE A 98 8.24 10.65 -4.80
N ILE A 99 8.72 9.43 -4.55
CA ILE A 99 7.86 8.26 -4.32
C ILE A 99 7.34 8.21 -2.86
N ASN A 100 8.16 8.66 -1.90
CA ASN A 100 7.77 8.74 -0.48
C ASN A 100 7.02 10.04 -0.15
#